data_AF-A0A182T335-F1
#
_entry.id   AF-A0A182T335-F1
#
_cell.length_a   1.000
_cell.length_b   1.000
_cell.length_c   1.000
_cell.angle_alpha   90.00
_cell.angle_beta   90.00
_cell.angle_gamma   90.00
#
_symmetry.space_group_name_H-M   'P 1'
#
loop_
_entity.id
_entity.type
_entity.pdbx_description
1 polymer ?
#
loop_
_entity_poly.entity_id
_entity_poly.type
_entity_poly.pdbx_seq_one_letter_code
_entity_poly.pdbx_strand_id
1 'polypeptide(L)'
;MSSWAQRMHRRAATFGSVVTSCGHPGTPYPHRLEKVKFGVPLEEVCKNDIPGPLLVLILKLNKEAPCRKDVFRAPGNQGAMKKLIHFLQQGRLVNVDNYSVYTIASVLKKFLR
;
A
#
# COMPACT_ATOMS: atom_id res chain seq x y z
N MET A 1 -22.72 -18.46 -9.08
CA MET A 1 -22.80 -17.15 -8.38
C MET A 1 -21.60 -16.32 -8.84
N SER A 2 -21.85 -15.09 -9.30
CA SER A 2 -20.97 -14.31 -10.17
C SER A 2 -19.59 -14.04 -9.56
N SER A 3 -18.52 -14.33 -10.32
CA SER A 3 -17.11 -14.16 -9.93
C SER A 3 -16.79 -12.76 -9.41
N TRP A 4 -17.59 -11.76 -9.81
CA TRP A 4 -17.48 -10.38 -9.37
C TRP A 4 -17.76 -10.19 -7.88
N ALA A 5 -18.86 -10.73 -7.36
CA ALA A 5 -19.21 -10.61 -5.95
C ALA A 5 -18.15 -11.26 -5.05
N GLN A 6 -17.64 -12.42 -5.47
CA GLN A 6 -16.60 -13.15 -4.74
C GLN A 6 -15.26 -12.39 -4.74
N ARG A 7 -14.91 -11.71 -5.84
CA ARG A 7 -13.72 -10.82 -5.91
C ARG A 7 -13.89 -9.58 -5.02
N MET A 8 -15.08 -8.96 -5.01
CA MET A 8 -15.33 -7.77 -4.19
C MET A 8 -15.31 -8.09 -2.68
N HIS A 9 -15.91 -9.21 -2.26
CA HIS A 9 -15.86 -9.66 -0.88
C HIS A 9 -14.43 -9.98 -0.41
N ARG A 10 -13.63 -10.64 -1.26
CA ARG A 10 -12.22 -10.93 -0.95
C ARG A 10 -11.41 -9.64 -0.77
N ARG A 11 -11.61 -8.65 -1.66
CA ARG A 11 -10.93 -7.34 -1.57
C ARG A 11 -11.32 -6.56 -0.33
N ALA A 12 -12.59 -6.55 0.06
CA ALA A 12 -13.04 -5.90 1.29
C ALA A 12 -12.42 -6.52 2.54
N ALA A 13 -12.30 -7.85 2.59
CA ALA A 13 -11.61 -8.55 3.68
C ALA A 13 -10.10 -8.23 3.73
N THR A 14 -9.43 -8.18 2.57
CA THR A 14 -8.01 -7.77 2.49
C THR A 14 -7.82 -6.33 2.96
N PHE A 15 -8.72 -5.41 2.59
CA PHE A 15 -8.67 -4.02 3.08
C PHE A 15 -8.84 -3.93 4.60
N GLY A 16 -9.80 -4.65 5.18
CA GLY A 16 -10.00 -4.67 6.63
C GLY A 16 -8.76 -5.11 7.43
N SER A 17 -7.89 -5.92 6.83
CA SER A 17 -6.62 -6.33 7.46
C SER A 17 -5.51 -5.27 7.41
N VAL A 18 -5.62 -4.25 6.55
CA VAL A 18 -4.56 -3.23 6.35
C VAL A 18 -4.98 -1.81 6.70
N VAL A 19 -6.28 -1.55 6.81
CA VAL A 19 -6.82 -0.29 7.34
C VAL A 19 -7.28 -0.49 8.78
N THR A 20 -6.55 0.08 9.74
CA THR A 20 -6.97 0.07 11.13
C THR A 20 -7.90 1.26 11.38
N SER A 21 -9.17 0.98 11.66
CA SER A 21 -10.07 1.96 12.27
C SER A 21 -9.80 1.99 13.77
N CYS A 22 -9.54 3.16 14.34
CA CYS A 22 -9.43 3.36 15.78
C CYS A 22 -10.82 3.18 16.42
N GLY A 23 -11.29 1.94 16.64
CA GLY A 23 -12.66 1.80 17.15
C GLY A 23 -13.19 0.43 17.57
N HIS A 24 -12.44 -0.68 17.50
CA HIS A 24 -12.95 -1.97 17.98
C HIS A 24 -12.10 -2.54 19.11
N PRO A 25 -12.57 -2.46 20.37
CA PRO A 25 -11.95 -3.15 21.51
C PRO A 25 -12.38 -4.61 21.47
N GLY A 26 -11.54 -5.52 20.93
CA GLY A 26 -11.84 -6.95 21.06
C GLY A 26 -11.12 -7.90 20.12
N THR A 27 -10.64 -7.44 18.96
CA THR A 27 -9.88 -8.28 18.03
C THR A 27 -8.39 -7.97 18.12
N PRO A 28 -7.51 -8.95 18.41
CA PRO A 28 -6.06 -8.76 18.30
C PRO A 28 -5.72 -8.37 16.86
N TYR A 29 -5.37 -7.11 16.64
CA TYR A 29 -4.96 -6.65 15.33
C TYR A 29 -3.65 -7.33 14.96
N PRO A 30 -3.49 -7.79 13.71
CA PRO A 30 -2.19 -8.30 13.27
C PRO A 30 -1.17 -7.17 13.39
N HIS A 31 -0.20 -7.33 14.30
CA HIS A 31 0.89 -6.37 14.50
C HIS A 31 1.83 -6.26 13.29
N ARG A 32 1.65 -7.12 12.28
CA ARG A 32 2.38 -7.13 11.03
C ARG A 32 1.45 -7.23 9.83
N LEU A 33 1.79 -6.46 8.81
CA LEU A 33 1.22 -6.53 7.48
C LEU A 33 1.92 -7.62 6.66
N GLU A 34 1.30 -8.00 5.54
CA GLU A 34 1.98 -8.76 4.49
C GLU A 34 3.25 -8.03 4.03
N LYS A 35 4.34 -8.78 3.86
CA LYS A 35 5.63 -8.23 3.41
C LYS A 35 5.62 -8.04 1.90
N VAL A 36 6.10 -6.89 1.45
CA VAL A 36 6.24 -6.60 0.02
C VAL A 36 7.68 -6.80 -0.42
N LYS A 37 7.92 -7.69 -1.38
CA LYS A 37 9.23 -7.85 -2.01
C LYS A 37 9.41 -6.80 -3.11
N PHE A 38 10.60 -6.18 -3.16
CA PHE A 38 10.98 -5.22 -4.21
C PHE A 38 12.03 -5.87 -5.11
N GLY A 39 12.02 -5.55 -6.41
CA GLY A 39 13.00 -6.05 -7.37
C GLY A 39 12.78 -7.51 -7.80
N VAL A 40 11.56 -8.03 -7.62
CA VAL A 40 11.13 -9.35 -8.11
C VAL A 40 9.98 -9.15 -9.11
N PRO A 41 9.71 -10.12 -10.01
CA PRO A 41 8.63 -10.01 -10.98
C PRO A 41 7.27 -9.75 -10.32
N LEU A 42 6.42 -8.97 -10.99
CA LEU A 42 5.08 -8.64 -10.49
C LEU A 42 4.23 -9.90 -10.29
N GLU A 43 4.43 -10.93 -11.10
CA GLU A 43 3.75 -12.22 -11.01
C GLU A 43 4.08 -12.95 -9.70
N GLU A 44 5.26 -12.71 -9.13
CA GLU A 44 5.64 -13.26 -7.82
C GLU A 44 4.95 -12.51 -6.68
N VAL A 45 4.87 -11.18 -6.77
CA VAL A 45 4.29 -10.33 -5.72
C VAL A 45 2.76 -10.34 -5.75
N CYS A 46 2.19 -10.34 -6.94
CA CYS A 46 0.75 -10.22 -7.20
C CYS A 46 0.13 -11.55 -7.64
N LYS A 47 0.67 -12.68 -7.18
CA LYS A 47 0.25 -14.05 -7.60
C LYS A 47 -1.25 -14.30 -7.43
N ASN A 48 -1.83 -13.80 -6.34
CA ASN A 48 -3.26 -13.99 -6.02
C ASN A 48 -4.08 -12.70 -6.13
N ASP A 49 -3.52 -11.58 -5.69
CA ASP A 49 -4.06 -10.22 -5.83
C ASP A 49 -2.94 -9.21 -5.50
N ILE A 50 -3.22 -7.91 -5.59
CA ILE A 50 -2.28 -6.86 -5.17
C ILE A 50 -2.14 -6.90 -3.63
N PRO A 51 -0.90 -6.94 -3.07
CA PRO A 51 -0.70 -6.87 -1.63
C PRO A 51 -1.37 -5.65 -1.00
N GLY A 52 -2.05 -5.86 0.13
CA GLY A 52 -2.81 -4.81 0.81
C GLY A 52 -2.02 -3.52 1.06
N PRO A 53 -0.75 -3.56 1.51
CA PRO A 53 0.06 -2.35 1.69
C PRO A 53 0.29 -1.56 0.40
N LEU A 54 0.50 -2.23 -0.74
CA LEU A 54 0.65 -1.56 -2.04
C LEU A 54 -0.68 -0.95 -2.48
N LEU A 55 -1.79 -1.65 -2.25
CA LEU A 55 -3.11 -1.17 -2.57
C LEU A 55 -3.48 0.10 -1.79
N VAL A 56 -3.10 0.21 -0.51
CA VAL A 56 -3.26 1.44 0.30
C VAL A 56 -2.47 2.61 -0.31
N LEU A 57 -1.24 2.38 -0.76
CA LEU A 57 -0.44 3.43 -1.42
C LEU A 57 -1.08 3.89 -2.74
N ILE A 58 -1.61 2.96 -3.53
CA ILE A 58 -2.31 3.25 -4.79
C ILE A 58 -3.59 4.05 -4.52
N LEU A 59 -4.38 3.67 -3.51
CA LEU A 59 -5.59 4.42 -3.16
C LEU A 59 -5.29 5.83 -2.65
N LYS A 60 -4.24 6.01 -1.84
CA LYS A 60 -3.82 7.34 -1.40
C LYS A 60 -3.43 8.22 -2.59
N LEU A 61 -2.69 7.66 -3.55
CA LEU A 61 -2.39 8.35 -4.82
C LEU A 61 -3.65 8.68 -5.60
N ASN A 62 -4.59 7.73 -5.76
CA ASN A 62 -5.86 7.97 -6.46
C ASN A 62 -6.64 9.14 -5.84
N LYS A 63 -6.67 9.23 -4.51
CA LYS A 63 -7.34 10.32 -3.78
C LYS A 63 -6.63 11.67 -3.92
N GLU A 64 -5.30 11.70 -3.80
CA GLU A 64 -4.57 12.97 -3.62
C GLU A 64 -3.84 13.46 -4.88
N ALA A 65 -3.40 12.57 -5.75
CA ALA A 65 -2.60 12.93 -6.91
C ALA A 65 -3.32 13.85 -7.92
N PRO A 66 -4.64 13.68 -8.20
CA PRO A 66 -5.34 14.57 -9.15
C PRO A 66 -5.32 16.04 -8.74
N CYS A 67 -5.23 16.33 -7.44
CA CYS A 67 -5.23 17.69 -6.89
C CYS A 67 -3.81 18.25 -6.68
N ARG A 68 -2.77 17.58 -7.19
CA ARG A 68 -1.36 17.92 -6.94
C ARG A 68 -0.59 17.98 -8.26
N LYS A 69 0.17 19.06 -8.45
CA LYS A 69 1.03 19.22 -9.63
C LYS A 69 2.23 18.27 -9.57
N ASP A 70 2.75 17.88 -10.72
CA ASP A 70 4.02 17.16 -10.85
C ASP A 70 4.11 15.80 -10.12
N VAL A 71 3.00 15.17 -9.74
CA VAL A 71 3.03 13.80 -9.21
C VAL A 71 3.60 12.86 -10.27
N PHE A 72 4.44 11.92 -9.85
CA PHE A 72 5.29 11.06 -10.70
C PHE A 72 6.42 11.77 -11.46
N ARG A 73 6.43 13.11 -11.55
CA ARG A 73 7.53 13.89 -12.12
C ARG A 73 8.50 14.38 -11.04
N ALA A 74 8.02 15.12 -10.05
CA ALA A 74 8.81 15.60 -8.93
C ALA A 74 9.32 14.45 -8.05
N PRO A 75 10.55 14.54 -7.51
CA PRO A 75 11.10 13.50 -6.65
C PRO A 75 10.48 13.51 -5.25
N GLY A 76 10.33 12.32 -4.66
CA GLY A 76 10.04 12.16 -3.24
C GLY A 76 11.26 12.39 -2.35
N ASN A 77 11.03 12.56 -1.05
CA ASN A 77 12.12 12.67 -0.07
C ASN A 77 12.84 11.31 0.08
N GLN A 78 14.15 11.27 -0.17
CA GLN A 78 14.92 10.02 -0.21
C GLN A 78 14.93 9.25 1.12
N GLY A 79 15.02 9.95 2.25
CA GLY A 79 14.98 9.33 3.58
C GLY A 79 13.62 8.71 3.87
N ALA A 80 12.54 9.46 3.57
CA ALA A 80 11.18 8.97 3.71
C ALA A 80 10.89 7.78 2.77
N MET A 81 11.40 7.81 1.54
CA MET A 81 11.30 6.68 0.61
C MET A 81 11.97 5.42 1.18
N LYS A 82 13.22 5.53 1.66
CA LYS A 82 13.95 4.40 2.27
C LYS A 82 13.19 3.83 3.47
N LYS A 83 12.67 4.70 4.33
CA LYS A 83 11.89 4.32 5.51
C LYS A 83 10.59 3.61 5.13
N LEU A 84 9.84 4.12 4.16
CA LEU A 84 8.60 3.51 3.70
C LEU A 84 8.86 2.14 3.06
N ILE A 85 9.87 2.02 2.19
CA ILE A 85 10.27 0.74 1.60
C ILE A 85 10.62 -0.28 2.69
N HIS A 86 11.41 0.12 3.69
CA HIS A 86 11.76 -0.76 4.80
C HIS A 86 10.52 -1.24 5.56
N PHE A 87 9.55 -0.36 5.83
CA PHE A 87 8.30 -0.77 6.49
C PHE A 87 7.49 -1.77 5.66
N LEU A 88 7.39 -1.56 4.34
CA LEU A 88 6.70 -2.47 3.43
C LEU A 88 7.39 -3.85 3.39
N GLN A 89 8.73 -3.89 3.30
CA GLN A 89 9.50 -5.12 3.26
C GLN A 89 9.45 -5.90 4.58
N GLN A 90 9.38 -5.21 5.72
CA GLN A 90 9.29 -5.83 7.03
C GLN A 90 7.85 -6.14 7.47
N GLY A 91 6.85 -5.70 6.71
CA GLY A 91 5.44 -5.84 7.08
C GLY A 91 5.12 -5.03 8.34
N ARG A 92 5.73 -3.85 8.52
CA ARG A 92 5.47 -2.98 9.68
C ARG A 92 4.25 -2.10 9.42
N LEU A 93 3.46 -1.87 10.46
CA LEU A 93 2.40 -0.86 10.44
C LEU A 93 2.99 0.51 10.12
N VAL A 94 2.34 1.22 9.21
CA VAL A 94 2.78 2.53 8.74
C VAL A 94 1.57 3.46 8.60
N ASN A 95 1.65 4.63 9.22
CA ASN A 95 0.71 5.70 8.92
C ASN A 95 1.13 6.34 7.59
N VAL A 96 0.37 6.05 6.53
CA VAL A 96 0.64 6.53 5.18
C VAL A 96 0.41 8.04 5.03
N ASP A 97 -0.36 8.66 5.91
CA ASP A 97 -0.59 10.11 5.89
C ASP A 97 0.63 10.92 6.31
N ASN A 98 1.59 10.30 6.99
CA ASN A 98 2.88 10.90 7.31
C ASN A 98 3.81 11.02 6.08
N TYR A 99 3.44 10.45 4.93
CA TYR A 99 4.24 10.47 3.71
C TYR A 99 3.60 11.34 2.64
N SER A 100 4.40 12.19 2.00
CA SER A 100 3.92 13.02 0.89
C SER A 100 3.52 12.18 -0.32
N VAL A 101 2.56 12.69 -1.10
CA VAL A 101 2.14 12.09 -2.38
C VAL A 101 3.34 11.82 -3.31
N TYR A 102 4.34 12.70 -3.34
CA TYR A 102 5.57 12.54 -4.15
C TYR A 102 6.45 11.39 -3.66
N THR A 103 6.51 11.19 -2.34
CA THR A 103 7.25 10.08 -1.71
C THR A 103 6.57 8.76 -2.05
N ILE A 104 5.25 8.70 -1.91
CA ILE A 104 4.47 7.50 -2.25
C ILE A 104 4.59 7.18 -3.74
N ALA A 105 4.44 8.19 -4.61
CA ALA A 105 4.62 8.04 -6.06
C ALA A 105 6.03 7.51 -6.40
N SER A 106 7.07 8.02 -5.74
CA SER A 106 8.45 7.58 -5.98
C SER A 106 8.72 6.17 -5.47
N VAL A 107 8.11 5.75 -4.35
CA VAL A 107 8.17 4.36 -3.87
C VAL A 107 7.43 3.43 -4.83
N LEU A 108 6.24 3.80 -5.31
CA LEU A 108 5.49 2.99 -6.26
C LEU A 108 6.24 2.86 -7.61
N LYS A 109 6.81 3.96 -8.13
CA LYS A 109 7.71 3.89 -9.30
C LYS A 109 8.89 2.96 -9.07
N LYS A 110 9.50 2.99 -7.87
CA LYS A 110 10.63 2.11 -7.55
C LYS A 110 10.21 0.65 -7.41
N PHE A 111 8.99 0.37 -6.97
CA PHE A 111 8.44 -0.98 -6.90
C PHE A 111 8.21 -1.57 -8.31
N LEU A 112 7.79 -0.75 -9.27
CA LEU A 112 7.48 -1.15 -10.64
C LEU A 112 8.70 -1.16 -11.60
N ARG A 113 9.88 -0.76 -11.12
CA ARG A 113 11.13 -0.77 -11.89
C ARG A 113 11.80 -2.13 -11.81
#